data_AF-A0A936JP94-F1
#
_entry.id   AF-A0A936JP94-F1
#
_cell.length_a   1.000
_cell.length_b   1.000
_cell.length_c   1.000
_cell.angle_alpha   90.00
_cell.angle_beta   90.00
_cell.angle_gamma   90.00
#
_symmetry.space_group_name_H-M   'P 1'
#
loop_
_entity.id
_entity.type
_entity.pdbx_description
1 polymer ?
#
loop_
_entity_poly.entity_id
_entity_poly.type
_entity_poly.pdbx_seq_one_letter_code
_entity_poly.pdbx_strand_id
1 'polypeptide(L)'
;MPIHSAAFCRKLSFQLFAIFLTVFVLTSCSSTAPRAKDFDLSKDTRPLNERKTLVLSSTKPITEADPNILNFEIQRIETNNYPKEIRAIARVYDSTGNIITNLAPPYCEDLRYWGAIKEKLGKQTVGIDKFTVREFGDKDSIPYNVMLTIDYSGSMSGVLDAITEGTELFISLKQPQDRIGIATFNKEYTLKVPLWDDKSMILSTFRSSASKGFGMYSAMNDAVMKSMKQFVDVPETSPKVIVLFSDGEDNFSTVRTKAILDSAKKNNIHIFTVGFGYVNEAPLRILSDYSGGKFYKAYSKQELINVFLDIYRSLRNYYLISYKPPEYYGMHYITSELTIPNRSTSLIAKGEYDSALLGPGVDVGDIFTGARIIFDYNSSVLKPESMQTFDELTELMQRYPRLWLEIQGHTDNIGTEEFNQKLSEARATSVMDELLKRGIEPKRLRTHGFGYSSPLVPNDSDENRALNRRTQFVVLRK
;
A
#
# COMPACT_ATOMS: atom_id res chain seq x y z
N MET A 1 -67.53 18.37 51.00
CA MET A 1 -68.11 17.37 50.06
C MET A 1 -69.55 17.80 49.82
N PRO A 2 -70.09 17.93 48.60
CA PRO A 2 -69.66 17.42 47.30
C PRO A 2 -69.50 18.53 46.22
N ILE A 3 -69.37 18.09 44.97
CA ILE A 3 -69.09 18.79 43.71
C ILE A 3 -70.15 19.83 43.33
N HIS A 4 -69.73 21.02 42.87
CA HIS A 4 -70.35 21.96 41.90
C HIS A 4 -69.25 22.99 41.56
N SER A 5 -69.07 23.60 40.38
CA SER A 5 -69.88 23.85 39.20
C SER A 5 -68.94 24.21 38.02
N ALA A 6 -69.52 24.37 36.85
CA ALA A 6 -68.96 24.33 35.51
C ALA A 6 -68.22 25.59 34.99
N ALA A 7 -67.40 25.31 33.96
CA ALA A 7 -67.29 26.02 32.67
C ALA A 7 -66.65 27.43 32.55
N PHE A 8 -65.55 27.42 31.79
CA PHE A 8 -65.23 28.27 30.62
C PHE A 8 -64.75 29.73 30.80
N CYS A 9 -63.42 29.87 30.69
CA CYS A 9 -62.68 30.52 29.59
C CYS A 9 -62.74 32.06 29.36
N ARG A 10 -61.52 32.61 29.14
CA ARG A 10 -61.11 33.90 28.50
C ARG A 10 -61.24 35.16 29.38
N LYS A 11 -60.32 36.14 29.39
CA LYS A 11 -59.21 36.53 28.48
C LYS A 11 -58.31 37.60 29.16
N LEU A 12 -57.02 37.58 28.83
CA LEU A 12 -56.06 38.69 28.65
C LEU A 12 -55.79 39.76 29.75
N SER A 13 -54.51 39.88 30.17
CA SER A 13 -53.75 41.14 30.35
C SER A 13 -52.32 40.85 30.87
N PHE A 14 -51.29 40.90 30.00
CA PHE A 14 -50.15 41.83 30.03
C PHE A 14 -49.30 41.92 31.32
N GLN A 15 -48.05 41.46 31.24
CA GLN A 15 -46.89 42.34 31.51
C GLN A 15 -45.60 41.79 30.88
N LEU A 16 -44.93 42.68 30.14
CA LEU A 16 -43.68 42.49 29.42
C LEU A 16 -42.48 42.35 30.36
N PHE A 17 -41.53 41.47 30.01
CA PHE A 17 -40.11 41.77 30.14
C PHE A 17 -39.37 41.17 28.95
N ALA A 18 -38.80 42.03 28.11
CA ALA A 18 -38.03 41.66 26.93
C ALA A 18 -36.57 41.41 27.33
N ILE A 19 -36.07 40.20 27.06
CA ILE A 19 -34.64 39.90 26.99
C ILE A 19 -34.38 39.39 25.58
N PHE A 20 -33.58 40.15 24.82
CA PHE A 20 -33.12 39.77 23.49
C PHE A 20 -32.19 38.55 23.61
N LEU A 21 -32.69 37.38 23.24
CA LEU A 21 -31.87 36.20 22.96
C LEU A 21 -31.86 35.99 21.45
N THR A 22 -30.69 36.12 20.85
CA THR A 22 -30.43 35.89 19.43
C THR A 22 -30.71 34.42 19.11
N VAL A 23 -31.82 34.15 18.41
CA VAL A 23 -32.18 32.80 17.94
C VAL A 23 -31.35 32.50 16.69
N PHE A 24 -30.36 31.63 16.80
CA PHE A 24 -29.88 30.86 15.67
C PHE A 24 -30.98 29.85 15.32
N VAL A 25 -31.73 30.12 14.24
CA VAL A 25 -32.65 29.14 13.66
C VAL A 25 -31.80 28.05 13.01
N LEU A 26 -31.57 26.97 13.75
CA LEU A 26 -31.19 25.68 13.18
C LEU A 26 -32.38 25.21 12.33
N THR A 27 -32.31 25.44 11.02
CA THR A 27 -33.14 24.72 10.07
C THR A 27 -32.73 23.25 10.12
N SER A 28 -33.50 22.50 10.89
CA SER A 28 -33.57 21.04 10.84
C SER A 28 -33.96 20.61 9.42
N CYS A 29 -32.96 20.42 8.55
CA CYS A 29 -33.11 19.52 7.43
C CYS A 29 -33.04 18.10 7.97
N SER A 30 -34.20 17.50 8.16
CA SER A 30 -34.40 16.08 8.37
C SER A 30 -33.84 15.31 7.16
N SER A 31 -32.54 15.00 7.20
CA SER A 31 -32.00 13.82 6.55
C SER A 31 -31.62 12.87 7.66
N THR A 32 -32.54 11.97 8.01
CA THR A 32 -32.21 10.75 8.74
C THR A 32 -31.38 9.87 7.82
N ALA A 33 -30.10 10.20 7.64
CA ALA A 33 -29.11 9.19 7.35
C ALA A 33 -29.08 8.27 8.58
N PRO A 34 -29.14 6.94 8.42
CA PRO A 34 -29.12 6.04 9.56
C PRO A 34 -27.80 6.23 10.30
N ARG A 35 -27.88 6.84 11.49
CA ARG A 35 -26.89 6.72 12.56
C ARG A 35 -26.52 5.26 12.64
N ALA A 36 -25.23 4.92 12.52
CA ALA A 36 -24.68 3.57 12.55
C ALA A 36 -25.37 2.73 13.64
N LYS A 37 -26.44 2.04 13.25
CA LYS A 37 -27.12 1.04 14.07
C LYS A 37 -26.22 -0.17 13.96
N ASP A 38 -25.69 -0.58 15.11
CA ASP A 38 -25.16 -1.90 15.41
C ASP A 38 -24.92 -2.74 14.17
N PHE A 39 -23.70 -2.67 13.64
CA PHE A 39 -23.24 -3.61 12.64
C PHE A 39 -23.38 -5.00 13.26
N ASP A 40 -24.39 -5.74 12.80
CA ASP A 40 -24.70 -7.07 13.30
C ASP A 40 -23.62 -8.05 12.83
N LEU A 41 -22.65 -8.28 13.72
CA LEU A 41 -21.48 -9.15 13.52
C LEU A 41 -21.84 -10.63 13.30
N SER A 42 -23.14 -10.97 13.36
CA SER A 42 -23.63 -12.31 13.04
C SER A 42 -23.86 -12.54 11.53
N LYS A 43 -23.81 -11.49 10.69
CA LYS A 43 -24.13 -11.58 9.26
C LYS A 43 -22.93 -11.24 8.38
N ASP A 44 -22.72 -12.05 7.35
CA ASP A 44 -21.74 -11.79 6.28
C ASP A 44 -22.21 -10.56 5.48
N THR A 45 -21.46 -9.46 5.53
CA THR A 45 -21.80 -8.20 4.84
C THR A 45 -21.17 -8.09 3.46
N ARG A 46 -20.70 -9.20 2.89
CA ARG A 46 -20.06 -9.25 1.59
C ARG A 46 -21.02 -8.83 0.46
N PRO A 47 -20.56 -8.01 -0.50
CA PRO A 47 -21.28 -7.79 -1.76
C PRO A 47 -21.53 -9.09 -2.54
N LEU A 48 -22.69 -9.24 -3.19
CA LEU A 48 -23.09 -10.48 -3.90
C LEU A 48 -22.09 -10.97 -4.98
N ASN A 49 -21.22 -10.10 -5.47
CA ASN A 49 -20.22 -10.38 -6.51
C ASN A 49 -18.85 -10.79 -5.95
N GLU A 50 -18.63 -10.73 -4.64
CA GLU A 50 -17.37 -11.16 -4.03
C GLU A 50 -17.45 -12.63 -3.59
N ARG A 51 -16.30 -13.31 -3.55
CA ARG A 51 -16.21 -14.72 -3.13
C ARG A 51 -15.67 -14.82 -1.71
N LYS A 52 -16.06 -15.90 -1.02
CA LYS A 52 -15.49 -16.26 0.27
C LYS A 52 -14.03 -16.67 0.15
N THR A 53 -13.18 -16.10 0.98
CA THR A 53 -11.76 -16.47 1.06
C THR A 53 -11.64 -17.89 1.59
N LEU A 54 -10.94 -18.75 0.84
CA LEU A 54 -10.61 -20.10 1.28
C LEU A 54 -9.65 -20.04 2.46
N VAL A 55 -9.93 -20.81 3.51
CA VAL A 55 -9.03 -20.93 4.67
C VAL A 55 -7.99 -21.98 4.37
N LEU A 56 -6.72 -21.58 4.33
CA LEU A 56 -5.61 -22.50 4.17
C LEU A 56 -5.20 -23.02 5.54
N SER A 57 -5.40 -24.32 5.79
CA SER A 57 -5.35 -24.94 7.12
C SER A 57 -4.18 -25.88 7.33
N SER A 58 -3.66 -26.49 6.25
CA SER A 58 -2.58 -27.46 6.34
C SER A 58 -1.68 -27.44 5.10
N THR A 59 -0.64 -28.27 5.09
CA THR A 59 0.27 -28.47 3.96
C THR A 59 0.11 -29.88 3.39
N LYS A 60 0.34 -30.03 2.07
CA LYS A 60 0.29 -31.32 1.36
C LYS A 60 1.36 -31.34 0.27
N PRO A 61 2.23 -32.37 0.19
CA PRO A 61 3.20 -32.45 -0.88
C PRO A 61 2.52 -32.65 -2.24
N ILE A 62 3.10 -32.11 -3.32
CA ILE A 62 2.56 -32.25 -4.68
C ILE A 62 2.29 -33.71 -5.09
N THR A 63 3.07 -34.66 -4.58
CA THR A 63 2.91 -36.10 -4.85
C THR A 63 1.60 -36.70 -4.32
N GLU A 64 0.98 -36.06 -3.34
CA GLU A 64 -0.29 -36.49 -2.73
C GLU A 64 -1.47 -35.61 -3.17
N ALA A 65 -1.21 -34.54 -3.92
CA ALA A 65 -2.22 -33.58 -4.32
C ALA A 65 -2.93 -34.04 -5.61
N ASP A 66 -4.24 -33.76 -5.71
CA ASP A 66 -4.97 -33.91 -6.97
C ASP A 66 -4.65 -32.71 -7.88
N PRO A 67 -3.99 -32.92 -9.04
CA PRO A 67 -3.62 -31.85 -9.96
C PRO A 67 -4.78 -30.99 -10.44
N ASN A 68 -6.01 -31.52 -10.46
CA ASN A 68 -7.16 -30.87 -11.08
C ASN A 68 -7.78 -29.76 -10.23
N ILE A 69 -7.61 -29.84 -8.91
CA ILE A 69 -8.18 -28.90 -7.94
C ILE A 69 -7.18 -27.85 -7.43
N LEU A 70 -5.99 -27.80 -8.04
CA LEU A 70 -4.93 -26.86 -7.66
C LEU A 70 -5.18 -25.45 -8.20
N ASN A 71 -4.74 -24.49 -7.41
CA ASN A 71 -4.74 -23.05 -7.71
C ASN A 71 -3.34 -22.50 -7.46
N PHE A 72 -2.99 -21.43 -8.19
CA PHE A 72 -1.70 -20.77 -8.09
C PHE A 72 -1.93 -19.25 -8.00
N GLU A 73 -1.31 -18.61 -7.02
CA GLU A 73 -1.52 -17.19 -6.70
C GLU A 73 -0.18 -16.52 -6.38
N ILE A 74 0.07 -15.34 -6.96
CA ILE A 74 1.08 -14.40 -6.47
C ILE A 74 0.40 -13.58 -5.37
N GLN A 75 0.84 -13.76 -4.13
CA GLN A 75 0.23 -13.16 -2.95
C GLN A 75 0.65 -11.71 -2.76
N ARG A 76 1.93 -11.43 -2.99
CA ARG A 76 2.56 -10.12 -2.81
C ARG A 76 3.85 -10.03 -3.61
N ILE A 77 4.28 -8.81 -3.91
CA ILE A 77 5.48 -8.53 -4.70
C ILE A 77 6.33 -7.53 -3.94
N GLU A 78 7.62 -7.80 -3.82
CA GLU A 78 8.58 -6.91 -3.17
C GLU A 78 9.39 -6.16 -4.24
N THR A 79 9.31 -4.83 -4.19
CA THR A 79 9.91 -3.91 -5.19
C THR A 79 11.09 -3.11 -4.65
N ASN A 80 11.54 -3.42 -3.42
CA ASN A 80 12.56 -2.65 -2.71
C ASN A 80 13.89 -2.54 -3.50
N ASN A 81 14.23 -3.59 -4.26
CA ASN A 81 15.46 -3.70 -5.04
C ASN A 81 15.29 -3.37 -6.53
N TYR A 82 14.13 -2.88 -6.96
CA TYR A 82 13.89 -2.51 -8.35
C TYR A 82 14.88 -1.41 -8.83
N PRO A 83 15.44 -1.48 -10.05
CA PRO A 83 15.21 -2.49 -11.10
C PRO A 83 16.18 -3.69 -11.07
N LYS A 84 16.98 -3.85 -10.00
CA LYS A 84 17.96 -4.93 -9.91
C LYS A 84 17.29 -6.29 -9.73
N GLU A 85 16.24 -6.34 -8.92
CA GLU A 85 15.53 -7.57 -8.58
C GLU A 85 14.07 -7.26 -8.21
N ILE A 86 13.18 -8.15 -8.63
CA ILE A 86 11.82 -8.30 -8.12
C ILE A 86 11.72 -9.66 -7.44
N ARG A 87 11.03 -9.68 -6.30
CA ARG A 87 10.69 -10.91 -5.59
C ARG A 87 9.18 -11.05 -5.50
N ALA A 88 8.62 -12.00 -6.24
CA ALA A 88 7.21 -12.36 -6.17
C ALA A 88 7.02 -13.53 -5.20
N ILE A 89 6.19 -13.33 -4.18
CA ILE A 89 5.85 -14.33 -3.19
C ILE A 89 4.56 -14.98 -3.63
N ALA A 90 4.63 -16.27 -3.94
CA ALA A 90 3.52 -17.02 -4.49
C ALA A 90 3.19 -18.24 -3.63
N ARG A 91 1.99 -18.79 -3.83
CA ARG A 91 1.55 -20.03 -3.21
C ARG A 91 0.77 -20.89 -4.18
N VAL A 92 0.84 -22.19 -3.97
CA VAL A 92 0.01 -23.18 -4.65
C VAL A 92 -0.88 -23.81 -3.59
N TYR A 93 -2.16 -23.99 -3.86
CA TYR A 93 -3.10 -24.58 -2.91
C TYR A 93 -4.22 -25.34 -3.60
N ASP A 94 -4.76 -26.36 -2.92
CA ASP A 94 -5.94 -27.07 -3.40
C ASP A 94 -7.25 -26.41 -2.90
N SER A 95 -8.37 -26.73 -3.54
CA SER A 95 -9.70 -26.21 -3.14
C SER A 95 -10.18 -26.68 -1.77
N THR A 96 -9.46 -27.59 -1.11
CA THR A 96 -9.77 -28.09 0.24
C THR A 96 -9.02 -27.34 1.34
N GLY A 97 -8.14 -26.40 0.97
CA GLY A 97 -7.42 -25.55 1.91
C GLY A 97 -6.02 -26.05 2.27
N ASN A 98 -5.41 -26.93 1.46
CA ASN A 98 -4.03 -27.34 1.69
C ASN A 98 -3.08 -26.50 0.82
N ILE A 99 -2.02 -25.97 1.44
CA ILE A 99 -0.89 -25.38 0.73
C ILE A 99 -0.07 -26.52 0.14
N ILE A 100 0.20 -26.46 -1.16
CA ILE A 100 0.97 -27.49 -1.86
C ILE A 100 2.46 -27.19 -1.71
N THR A 101 3.21 -28.20 -1.26
CA THR A 101 4.66 -28.15 -1.02
C THR A 101 5.43 -29.08 -1.96
N ASN A 102 6.75 -29.00 -1.90
CA ASN A 102 7.72 -29.80 -2.67
C ASN A 102 7.68 -29.50 -4.18
N LEU A 103 7.56 -28.22 -4.55
CA LEU A 103 7.60 -27.75 -5.94
C LEU A 103 8.90 -27.01 -6.27
N ALA A 104 9.74 -26.66 -5.28
CA ALA A 104 11.02 -25.99 -5.54
C ALA A 104 12.09 -26.31 -4.46
N PRO A 105 13.38 -25.96 -4.71
CA PRO A 105 14.44 -26.13 -3.72
C PRO A 105 14.15 -25.33 -2.45
N PRO A 106 14.56 -25.82 -1.26
CA PRO A 106 15.42 -26.99 -1.06
C PRO A 106 14.67 -28.33 -0.97
N TYR A 107 13.33 -28.33 -1.11
CA TYR A 107 12.52 -29.52 -0.89
C TYR A 107 12.30 -30.36 -2.16
N CYS A 108 12.50 -29.76 -3.33
CA CYS A 108 12.41 -30.41 -4.62
C CYS A 108 13.38 -29.78 -5.63
N GLU A 109 14.33 -30.56 -6.15
CA GLU A 109 15.28 -30.08 -7.16
C GLU A 109 14.68 -30.01 -8.58
N ASP A 110 13.50 -30.61 -8.79
CA ASP A 110 12.83 -30.61 -10.09
C ASP A 110 12.12 -29.27 -10.34
N LEU A 111 12.81 -28.37 -11.02
CA LEU A 111 12.26 -27.06 -11.38
C LEU A 111 11.34 -27.09 -12.63
N ARG A 112 11.08 -28.25 -13.23
CA ARG A 112 10.22 -28.35 -14.44
C ARG A 112 8.77 -27.94 -14.18
N TYR A 113 8.35 -27.87 -12.91
CA TYR A 113 7.05 -27.31 -12.55
C TYR A 113 6.95 -25.82 -12.90
N TRP A 114 8.05 -25.07 -12.86
CA TRP A 114 8.04 -23.63 -13.04
C TRP A 114 8.25 -23.28 -14.51
N GLY A 115 7.17 -22.78 -15.13
CA GLY A 115 7.13 -22.40 -16.53
C GLY A 115 7.61 -20.97 -16.77
N ALA A 116 7.06 -20.31 -17.78
CA ALA A 116 7.47 -18.96 -18.15
C ALA A 116 6.98 -17.90 -17.14
N ILE A 117 7.79 -16.85 -16.98
CA ILE A 117 7.36 -15.58 -16.40
C ILE A 117 7.28 -14.56 -17.54
N LYS A 118 6.21 -13.75 -17.54
CA LYS A 118 6.00 -12.67 -18.50
C LYS A 118 5.61 -11.42 -17.75
N GLU A 119 6.12 -10.28 -18.19
CA GLU A 119 5.66 -8.97 -17.73
C GLU A 119 5.05 -8.17 -18.85
N LYS A 120 3.85 -7.63 -18.64
CA LYS A 120 3.25 -6.62 -19.50
C LYS A 120 3.52 -5.22 -18.93
N LEU A 121 4.08 -4.35 -19.76
CA LEU A 121 4.49 -2.97 -19.44
C LEU A 121 3.91 -2.05 -20.50
N GLY A 122 3.01 -1.14 -20.13
CA GLY A 122 2.28 -0.33 -21.11
C GLY A 122 1.68 -1.21 -22.23
N LYS A 123 2.21 -1.07 -23.45
CA LYS A 123 1.79 -1.84 -24.65
C LYS A 123 2.64 -3.08 -24.94
N GLN A 124 3.77 -3.25 -24.27
CA GLN A 124 4.72 -4.33 -24.53
C GLN A 124 4.49 -5.51 -23.59
N THR A 125 4.89 -6.70 -24.01
CA THR A 125 4.97 -7.89 -23.16
C THR A 125 6.33 -8.53 -23.35
N VAL A 126 7.05 -8.72 -22.24
CA VAL A 126 8.43 -9.20 -22.20
C VAL A 126 8.45 -10.55 -21.47
N GLY A 127 9.07 -11.56 -22.09
CA GLY A 127 9.35 -12.84 -21.43
C GLY A 127 10.58 -12.74 -20.53
N ILE A 128 10.54 -13.39 -19.38
CA ILE A 128 11.64 -13.44 -18.41
C ILE A 128 12.21 -14.87 -18.42
N ASP A 129 13.33 -15.03 -19.12
CA ASP A 129 13.97 -16.34 -19.32
C ASP A 129 14.82 -16.78 -18.12
N LYS A 130 15.19 -15.85 -17.23
CA LYS A 130 16.07 -16.10 -16.09
C LYS A 130 15.39 -15.69 -14.79
N PHE A 131 15.02 -16.68 -14.00
CA PHE A 131 14.48 -16.51 -12.67
C PHE A 131 14.91 -17.69 -11.78
N THR A 132 14.79 -17.50 -10.48
CA THR A 132 15.00 -18.55 -9.48
C THR A 132 13.73 -18.72 -8.66
N VAL A 133 13.47 -19.95 -8.21
CA VAL A 133 12.39 -20.21 -7.26
C VAL A 133 12.95 -20.93 -6.05
N ARG A 134 12.57 -20.46 -4.86
CA ARG A 134 12.87 -21.11 -3.59
C ARG A 134 11.59 -21.33 -2.82
N GLU A 135 11.38 -22.54 -2.34
CA GLU A 135 10.31 -22.89 -1.42
C GLU A 135 10.75 -22.60 0.02
N PHE A 136 9.88 -21.94 0.78
CA PHE A 136 9.98 -21.77 2.23
C PHE A 136 8.86 -22.56 2.87
N GLY A 137 9.19 -23.33 3.91
CA GLY A 137 8.23 -24.10 4.67
C GLY A 137 8.57 -24.18 6.15
N ASP A 138 7.85 -25.03 6.88
CA ASP A 138 7.97 -25.09 8.34
C ASP A 138 9.38 -25.49 8.84
N LYS A 139 10.14 -26.26 8.06
CA LYS A 139 11.46 -26.80 8.47
C LYS A 139 12.61 -25.78 8.33
N ASP A 140 12.48 -24.79 7.44
CA ASP A 140 13.50 -23.79 7.15
C ASP A 140 12.97 -22.36 7.30
N SER A 141 11.91 -22.21 8.09
CA SER A 141 11.22 -20.95 8.24
C SER A 141 12.08 -19.92 8.98
N ILE A 142 12.22 -18.76 8.37
CA ILE A 142 13.02 -17.65 8.91
C ILE A 142 12.31 -16.98 10.11
N PRO A 143 13.05 -16.47 11.12
CA PRO A 143 12.45 -15.71 12.22
C PRO A 143 11.74 -14.46 11.71
N TYR A 144 10.52 -14.19 12.19
CA TYR A 144 9.79 -12.96 11.86
C TYR A 144 9.68 -12.02 13.07
N ASN A 145 9.86 -10.74 12.82
CA ASN A 145 9.62 -9.67 13.77
C ASN A 145 8.31 -8.98 13.39
N VAL A 146 7.24 -9.26 14.11
CA VAL A 146 5.89 -8.82 13.79
C VAL A 146 5.42 -7.78 14.80
N MET A 147 4.96 -6.64 14.30
CA MET A 147 4.29 -5.63 15.11
C MET A 147 2.80 -5.59 14.74
N LEU A 148 1.93 -5.98 15.68
CA LEU A 148 0.49 -5.82 15.53
C LEU A 148 0.11 -4.40 15.97
N THR A 149 -0.45 -3.61 15.06
CA THR A 149 -0.82 -2.21 15.30
C THR A 149 -2.32 -2.08 15.13
N ILE A 150 -3.05 -1.89 16.23
CA ILE A 150 -4.50 -2.02 16.27
C ILE A 150 -5.15 -0.65 16.51
N ASP A 151 -6.11 -0.30 15.66
CA ASP A 151 -6.94 0.90 15.82
C ASP A 151 -8.00 0.70 16.90
N TYR A 152 -7.99 1.59 17.90
CA TYR A 152 -8.89 1.66 19.06
C TYR A 152 -9.78 2.92 19.01
N SER A 153 -9.99 3.47 17.81
CA SER A 153 -11.00 4.50 17.58
C SER A 153 -12.43 3.96 17.76
N GLY A 154 -13.39 4.87 17.95
CA GLY A 154 -14.79 4.51 18.20
C GLY A 154 -15.45 3.72 17.06
N SER A 155 -15.02 3.91 15.82
CA SER A 155 -15.54 3.16 14.65
C SER A 155 -15.19 1.67 14.70
N MET A 156 -14.10 1.31 15.37
CA MET A 156 -13.64 -0.08 15.52
C MET A 156 -14.27 -0.82 16.70
N SER A 157 -15.13 -0.17 17.49
CA SER A 157 -15.68 -0.72 18.74
C SER A 157 -16.40 -2.06 18.57
N GLY A 158 -17.13 -2.27 17.48
CA GLY A 158 -17.83 -3.52 17.21
C GLY A 158 -16.91 -4.71 16.92
N VAL A 159 -15.63 -4.49 16.60
CA VAL A 159 -14.74 -5.55 16.12
C VAL A 159 -13.62 -5.90 17.08
N LEU A 160 -13.45 -5.11 18.15
CA LEU A 160 -12.33 -5.29 19.08
C LEU A 160 -12.29 -6.66 19.75
N ASP A 161 -13.44 -7.26 20.06
CA ASP A 161 -13.48 -8.62 20.64
C ASP A 161 -12.86 -9.64 19.67
N ALA A 162 -13.23 -9.57 18.39
CA ALA A 162 -12.69 -10.46 17.37
C ALA A 162 -11.21 -10.17 17.06
N ILE A 163 -10.78 -8.90 17.12
CA ILE A 163 -9.35 -8.55 17.04
C ILE A 163 -8.60 -9.11 18.25
N THR A 164 -9.18 -9.07 19.45
CA THR A 164 -8.58 -9.61 20.67
C THR A 164 -8.41 -11.12 20.57
N GLU A 165 -9.47 -11.84 20.22
CA GLU A 165 -9.45 -13.30 19.98
C GLU A 165 -8.43 -13.67 18.89
N GLY A 166 -8.43 -12.93 17.77
CA GLY A 166 -7.50 -13.14 16.66
C GLY A 166 -6.05 -12.86 17.04
N THR A 167 -5.81 -11.85 17.88
CA THR A 167 -4.49 -11.53 18.42
C THR A 167 -3.98 -12.64 19.34
N GLU A 168 -4.82 -13.15 20.24
CA GLU A 168 -4.46 -14.30 21.08
C GLU A 168 -4.15 -15.54 20.24
N LEU A 169 -4.96 -15.82 19.22
CA LEU A 169 -4.71 -16.89 18.27
C LEU A 169 -3.36 -16.69 17.55
N PHE A 170 -3.08 -15.48 17.04
CA PHE A 170 -1.84 -15.17 16.35
C PHE A 170 -0.61 -15.38 17.26
N ILE A 171 -0.66 -14.93 18.51
CA ILE A 171 0.39 -15.18 19.50
C ILE A 171 0.50 -16.69 19.80
N SER A 172 -0.62 -17.41 19.80
CA SER A 172 -0.61 -18.85 20.03
C SER A 172 0.11 -19.65 18.95
N LEU A 173 0.08 -19.17 17.69
CA LEU A 173 0.74 -19.79 16.54
C LEU A 173 2.24 -19.51 16.47
N LYS A 174 2.73 -18.51 17.22
CA LYS A 174 4.12 -18.06 17.24
C LYS A 174 5.11 -19.22 17.42
N GLN A 175 6.13 -19.27 16.57
CA GLN A 175 7.29 -20.16 16.70
C GLN A 175 8.30 -19.58 17.70
N PRO A 176 9.12 -20.40 18.39
CA PRO A 176 10.05 -19.92 19.41
C PRO A 176 10.96 -18.77 18.94
N GLN A 177 11.45 -18.83 17.69
CA GLN A 177 12.34 -17.83 17.09
C GLN A 177 11.69 -16.49 16.73
N ASP A 178 10.35 -16.42 16.71
CA ASP A 178 9.66 -15.19 16.31
C ASP A 178 9.76 -14.12 17.38
N ARG A 179 9.47 -12.88 17.00
CA ARG A 179 9.17 -11.83 17.97
C ARG A 179 7.86 -11.15 17.61
N ILE A 180 7.01 -10.93 18.60
CA ILE A 180 5.72 -10.26 18.43
C ILE A 180 5.66 -9.08 19.39
N GLY A 181 5.38 -7.90 18.85
CA GLY A 181 5.00 -6.71 19.59
C GLY A 181 3.55 -6.33 19.29
N ILE A 182 2.92 -5.59 20.21
CA ILE A 182 1.53 -5.17 20.09
C ILE A 182 1.43 -3.71 20.51
N ALA A 183 0.81 -2.91 19.67
CA ALA A 183 0.47 -1.53 19.96
C ALA A 183 -0.96 -1.22 19.57
N THR A 184 -1.52 -0.24 20.25
CA THR A 184 -2.85 0.27 20.00
C THR A 184 -2.75 1.75 19.69
N PHE A 185 -3.67 2.27 18.88
CA PHE A 185 -3.71 3.70 18.63
C PHE A 185 -5.13 4.25 18.53
N ASN A 186 -5.26 5.53 18.86
CA ASN A 186 -6.38 6.37 18.49
C ASN A 186 -5.81 7.73 18.06
N LYS A 187 -6.00 8.79 18.84
CA LYS A 187 -5.15 10.00 18.81
C LYS A 187 -3.72 9.71 19.28
N GLU A 188 -3.57 8.83 20.27
CA GLU A 188 -2.30 8.51 20.90
C GLU A 188 -1.85 7.10 20.53
N TYR A 189 -0.54 6.90 20.43
CA TYR A 189 0.08 5.59 20.23
C TYR A 189 0.48 5.00 21.58
N THR A 190 0.05 3.78 21.86
CA THR A 190 0.40 3.06 23.09
C THR A 190 1.03 1.71 22.75
N LEU A 191 2.28 1.52 23.16
CA LEU A 191 2.92 0.21 23.12
C LEU A 191 2.35 -0.65 24.26
N LYS A 192 1.68 -1.76 23.90
CA LYS A 192 1.07 -2.69 24.86
C LYS A 192 2.02 -3.81 25.23
N VAL A 193 2.68 -4.37 24.22
CA VAL A 193 3.68 -5.42 24.36
C VAL A 193 4.89 -5.01 23.52
N PRO A 194 6.08 -4.88 24.11
CA PRO A 194 7.31 -4.69 23.35
C PRO A 194 7.58 -5.89 22.43
N LEU A 195 8.52 -5.74 21.50
CA LEU A 195 8.89 -6.82 20.59
C LEU A 195 9.61 -7.95 21.35
N TRP A 196 8.88 -8.98 21.75
CA TRP A 196 9.37 -10.09 22.58
C TRP A 196 9.23 -11.45 21.90
N ASP A 197 10.03 -12.42 22.34
CA ASP A 197 10.00 -13.81 21.88
C ASP A 197 9.23 -14.75 22.83
N ASP A 198 9.17 -14.44 24.14
CA ASP A 198 8.46 -15.27 25.13
C ASP A 198 6.93 -15.18 24.98
N LYS A 199 6.33 -16.27 24.51
CA LYS A 199 4.90 -16.40 24.26
C LYS A 199 4.04 -16.16 25.52
N SER A 200 4.48 -16.63 26.67
CA SER A 200 3.70 -16.54 27.93
C SER A 200 3.69 -15.11 28.46
N MET A 201 4.83 -14.42 28.40
CA MET A 201 4.92 -13.00 28.73
C MET A 201 4.05 -12.17 27.80
N ILE A 202 4.15 -12.38 26.48
CA ILE A 202 3.33 -11.65 25.50
C ILE A 202 1.82 -11.81 25.80
N LEU A 203 1.35 -13.05 26.00
CA LEU A 203 -0.07 -13.31 26.30
C LEU A 203 -0.52 -12.70 27.62
N SER A 204 0.27 -12.86 28.69
CA SER A 204 -0.08 -12.34 30.02
C SER A 204 -0.10 -10.81 30.03
N THR A 205 0.90 -10.16 29.41
CA THR A 205 0.96 -8.71 29.26
C THR A 205 -0.21 -8.22 28.42
N PHE A 206 -0.47 -8.82 27.25
CA PHE A 206 -1.59 -8.44 26.39
C PHE A 206 -2.93 -8.48 27.13
N ARG A 207 -3.25 -9.60 27.80
CA ARG A 207 -4.48 -9.79 28.59
C ARG A 207 -4.61 -8.80 29.74
N SER A 208 -3.51 -8.48 30.42
CA SER A 208 -3.50 -7.49 31.51
C SER A 208 -3.60 -6.04 31.01
N SER A 209 -3.29 -5.79 29.74
CA SER A 209 -3.19 -4.46 29.15
C SER A 209 -4.53 -3.88 28.65
N ALA A 210 -5.60 -4.20 29.37
CA ALA A 210 -6.98 -3.79 29.09
C ALA A 210 -7.05 -2.33 28.62
N SER A 211 -7.68 -2.13 27.47
CA SER A 211 -7.77 -0.84 26.79
C SER A 211 -8.59 0.17 27.59
N LYS A 212 -8.00 1.34 27.84
CA LYS A 212 -8.68 2.52 28.41
C LYS A 212 -9.36 3.30 27.29
N GLY A 213 -10.66 3.06 27.10
CA GLY A 213 -11.58 3.93 26.36
C GLY A 213 -11.35 4.02 24.84
N PHE A 214 -12.43 4.33 24.13
CA PHE A 214 -12.39 4.63 22.70
C PHE A 214 -12.00 6.08 22.47
N GLY A 215 -11.19 6.34 21.44
CA GLY A 215 -10.90 7.70 20.98
C GLY A 215 -11.82 8.12 19.84
N MET A 216 -12.09 9.42 19.70
CA MET A 216 -12.84 9.98 18.56
C MET A 216 -11.98 10.15 17.29
N TYR A 217 -10.65 10.09 17.43
CA TYR A 217 -9.69 10.35 16.37
C TYR A 217 -8.89 9.09 16.03
N SER A 218 -8.37 9.06 14.79
CA SER A 218 -7.46 8.04 14.30
C SER A 218 -6.21 8.69 13.72
N ALA A 219 -5.05 8.38 14.31
CA ALA A 219 -3.72 8.82 13.90
C ALA A 219 -2.93 7.64 13.29
N MET A 220 -3.48 7.04 12.25
CA MET A 220 -2.99 5.81 11.62
C MET A 220 -1.54 5.93 11.13
N ASN A 221 -1.22 6.96 10.34
CA ASN A 221 0.12 7.17 9.78
C ASN A 221 1.16 7.39 10.88
N ASP A 222 0.84 8.16 11.92
CA ASP A 222 1.72 8.36 13.07
C ASP A 222 1.95 7.04 13.84
N ALA A 223 0.90 6.21 13.97
CA ALA A 223 0.99 4.92 14.63
C ALA A 223 1.83 3.90 13.85
N VAL A 224 1.71 3.86 12.52
CA VAL A 224 2.55 3.02 11.65
C VAL A 224 4.00 3.44 11.78
N MET A 225 4.30 4.74 11.67
CA MET A 225 5.67 5.25 11.80
C MET A 225 6.29 4.93 13.19
N LYS A 226 5.51 5.05 14.27
CA LYS A 226 5.96 4.68 15.63
C LYS A 226 6.15 3.17 15.80
N SER A 227 5.33 2.37 15.12
CA SER A 227 5.45 0.90 15.10
C SER A 227 6.74 0.47 14.39
N MET A 228 7.12 1.14 13.28
CA MET A 228 8.39 0.88 12.58
C MET A 228 9.61 1.13 13.48
N LYS A 229 9.53 2.12 14.37
CA LYS A 229 10.60 2.43 15.33
C LYS A 229 10.83 1.32 16.37
N GLN A 230 9.89 0.38 16.54
CA GLN A 230 10.08 -0.78 17.41
C GLN A 230 11.08 -1.79 16.84
N PHE A 231 11.47 -1.66 15.57
CA PHE A 231 12.45 -2.52 14.92
C PHE A 231 13.88 -1.99 14.97
N VAL A 232 14.17 -0.97 15.79
CA VAL A 232 15.50 -0.34 15.83
C VAL A 232 16.64 -1.34 16.11
N ASP A 233 16.40 -2.34 16.95
CA ASP A 233 17.39 -3.37 17.30
C ASP A 233 17.28 -4.64 16.43
N VAL A 234 16.45 -4.60 15.38
CA VAL A 234 16.26 -5.73 14.47
C VAL A 234 17.22 -5.59 13.28
N PRO A 235 18.06 -6.59 12.99
CA PRO A 235 18.97 -6.55 11.86
C PRO A 235 18.27 -6.21 10.54
N GLU A 236 18.96 -5.49 9.65
CA GLU A 236 18.40 -5.08 8.35
C GLU A 236 17.98 -6.28 7.48
N THR A 237 18.71 -7.39 7.59
CA THR A 237 18.45 -8.65 6.87
C THR A 237 17.29 -9.45 7.44
N SER A 238 16.83 -9.13 8.65
CA SER A 238 15.76 -9.86 9.31
C SER A 238 14.39 -9.39 8.80
N PRO A 239 13.46 -10.31 8.52
CA PRO A 239 12.09 -9.95 8.15
C PRO A 239 11.41 -9.11 9.23
N LYS A 240 10.89 -7.95 8.81
CA LYS A 240 10.11 -7.02 9.63
C LYS A 240 8.74 -6.84 9.01
N VAL A 241 7.72 -7.04 9.83
CA VAL A 241 6.33 -7.05 9.40
C VAL A 241 5.50 -6.20 10.35
N ILE A 242 4.71 -5.27 9.80
CA ILE A 242 3.64 -4.59 10.53
C ILE A 242 2.32 -5.18 10.06
N VAL A 243 1.41 -5.49 10.99
CA VAL A 243 0.03 -5.82 10.68
C VAL A 243 -0.85 -4.74 11.28
N LEU A 244 -1.37 -3.87 10.42
CA LEU A 244 -2.22 -2.75 10.78
C LEU A 244 -3.70 -3.15 10.67
N PHE A 245 -4.44 -3.06 11.77
CA PHE A 245 -5.88 -3.22 11.80
C PHE A 245 -6.53 -1.84 11.91
N SER A 246 -7.29 -1.41 10.90
CA SER A 246 -7.93 -0.09 10.87
C SER A 246 -9.08 -0.05 9.85
N ASP A 247 -9.98 0.92 9.99
CA ASP A 247 -10.99 1.26 8.99
C ASP A 247 -10.42 2.16 7.86
N GLY A 248 -9.15 2.54 7.94
CA GLY A 248 -8.43 3.31 6.93
C GLY A 248 -8.60 4.82 7.07
N GLU A 249 -9.31 5.30 8.09
CA GLU A 249 -9.43 6.73 8.35
C GLU A 249 -8.20 7.27 9.07
N ASP A 250 -7.73 8.44 8.64
CA ASP A 250 -6.67 9.18 9.31
C ASP A 250 -7.02 10.67 9.30
N ASN A 251 -7.40 11.17 10.46
CA ASN A 251 -7.86 12.55 10.64
C ASN A 251 -7.00 13.33 11.64
N PHE A 252 -5.89 12.75 12.10
CA PHE A 252 -5.07 13.35 13.14
C PHE A 252 -3.56 13.25 12.91
N SER A 253 -3.09 12.35 12.03
CA SER A 253 -1.66 12.18 11.84
C SER A 253 -0.99 13.42 11.25
N THR A 254 0.26 13.61 11.65
CA THR A 254 1.16 14.63 11.07
C THR A 254 2.11 14.01 10.05
N VAL A 255 2.39 12.71 10.18
CA VAL A 255 3.20 11.94 9.26
C VAL A 255 2.45 11.74 7.95
N ARG A 256 3.15 12.03 6.85
CA ARG A 256 2.64 11.81 5.49
C ARG A 256 2.91 10.37 5.05
N THR A 257 2.01 9.83 4.22
CA THR A 257 2.13 8.48 3.65
C THR A 257 3.47 8.24 2.96
N LYS A 258 3.99 9.21 2.20
CA LYS A 258 5.30 9.08 1.53
C LYS A 258 6.44 8.79 2.52
N ALA A 259 6.46 9.45 3.67
CA ALA A 259 7.49 9.22 4.67
C ALA A 259 7.45 7.79 5.23
N ILE A 260 6.24 7.22 5.36
CA ILE A 260 6.06 5.82 5.76
C ILE A 260 6.61 4.90 4.68
N LEU A 261 6.23 5.10 3.42
CA LEU A 261 6.66 4.26 2.30
C LEU A 261 8.19 4.31 2.10
N ASP A 262 8.78 5.51 2.13
CA ASP A 262 10.22 5.70 2.04
C ASP A 262 10.95 4.98 3.18
N SER A 263 10.44 5.10 4.41
CA SER A 263 10.98 4.42 5.58
C SER A 263 10.83 2.90 5.47
N ALA A 264 9.70 2.41 4.95
CA ALA A 264 9.39 0.99 4.85
C ALA A 264 10.32 0.32 3.85
N LYS A 265 10.47 0.93 2.68
CA LYS A 265 11.40 0.50 1.63
C LYS A 265 12.84 0.51 2.12
N LYS A 266 13.28 1.62 2.73
CA LYS A 266 14.65 1.77 3.25
C LYS A 266 15.00 0.70 4.29
N ASN A 267 14.06 0.38 5.16
CA ASN A 267 14.29 -0.55 6.28
C ASN A 267 13.80 -1.97 6.00
N ASN A 268 13.39 -2.29 4.76
CA ASN A 268 12.84 -3.60 4.37
C ASN A 268 11.70 -4.08 5.30
N ILE A 269 10.73 -3.19 5.55
CA ILE A 269 9.55 -3.45 6.39
C ILE A 269 8.33 -3.64 5.49
N HIS A 270 7.66 -4.78 5.65
CA HIS A 270 6.41 -5.09 4.95
C HIS A 270 5.21 -4.70 5.81
N ILE A 271 4.25 -3.96 5.25
CA ILE A 271 3.05 -3.52 5.97
C ILE A 271 1.85 -4.30 5.43
N PHE A 272 1.28 -5.15 6.25
CA PHE A 272 0.00 -5.79 5.98
C PHE A 272 -1.09 -4.93 6.60
N THR A 273 -2.17 -4.74 5.87
CA THR A 273 -3.30 -3.93 6.34
C THR A 273 -4.56 -4.77 6.34
N VAL A 274 -5.36 -4.65 7.39
CA VAL A 274 -6.57 -5.43 7.61
C VAL A 274 -7.71 -4.47 7.86
N GLY A 275 -8.58 -4.34 6.86
CA GLY A 275 -9.84 -3.62 6.94
C GLY A 275 -10.98 -4.54 7.36
N PHE A 276 -11.92 -4.01 8.16
CA PHE A 276 -13.14 -4.73 8.53
C PHE A 276 -14.41 -3.95 8.15
N GLY A 277 -15.33 -4.58 7.42
CA GLY A 277 -16.62 -3.98 7.07
C GLY A 277 -16.52 -2.82 6.07
N TYR A 278 -17.15 -1.68 6.38
CA TYR A 278 -17.07 -0.46 5.59
C TYR A 278 -15.75 0.27 5.91
N VAL A 279 -14.82 0.24 4.96
CA VAL A 279 -13.43 0.66 5.14
C VAL A 279 -13.05 1.60 4.01
N ASN A 280 -12.27 2.63 4.32
CA ASN A 280 -11.56 3.41 3.33
C ASN A 280 -10.33 2.61 2.86
N GLU A 281 -10.51 1.80 1.81
CA GLU A 281 -9.47 0.85 1.37
C GLU A 281 -8.25 1.53 0.75
N ALA A 282 -8.42 2.70 0.12
CA ALA A 282 -7.37 3.36 -0.63
C ALA A 282 -6.07 3.59 0.19
N PRO A 283 -6.10 4.23 1.38
CA PRO A 283 -4.90 4.42 2.18
C PRO A 283 -4.30 3.09 2.68
N LEU A 284 -5.12 2.09 3.02
CA LEU A 284 -4.65 0.78 3.47
C LEU A 284 -3.96 -0.01 2.36
N ARG A 285 -4.48 0.05 1.14
CA ARG A 285 -3.88 -0.55 -0.06
C ARG A 285 -2.58 0.14 -0.42
N ILE A 286 -2.55 1.47 -0.40
CA ILE A 286 -1.31 2.24 -0.62
C ILE A 286 -0.20 1.77 0.33
N LEU A 287 -0.47 1.68 1.63
CA LEU A 287 0.53 1.24 2.60
C LEU A 287 1.00 -0.19 2.35
N SER A 288 0.08 -1.10 1.99
CA SER A 288 0.41 -2.51 1.82
C SER A 288 1.09 -2.82 0.49
N ASP A 289 0.53 -2.36 -0.62
CA ASP A 289 1.03 -2.65 -1.96
C ASP A 289 2.44 -2.06 -2.16
N TYR A 290 2.70 -0.84 -1.65
CA TYR A 290 3.99 -0.15 -1.83
C TYR A 290 5.05 -0.48 -0.78
N SER A 291 4.68 -1.21 0.26
CA SER A 291 5.66 -1.78 1.21
C SER A 291 5.96 -3.25 0.93
N GLY A 292 5.36 -3.85 -0.11
CA GLY A 292 5.46 -5.27 -0.42
C GLY A 292 4.69 -6.18 0.55
N GLY A 293 3.72 -5.63 1.28
CA GLY A 293 2.77 -6.37 2.11
C GLY A 293 1.54 -6.82 1.33
N LYS A 294 0.42 -6.99 2.03
CA LYS A 294 -0.87 -7.37 1.44
C LYS A 294 -2.03 -6.74 2.21
N PHE A 295 -3.02 -6.24 1.48
CA PHE A 295 -4.31 -5.82 2.04
C PHE A 295 -5.25 -7.01 2.21
N TYR A 296 -5.88 -7.08 3.37
CA TYR A 296 -6.95 -8.00 3.70
C TYR A 296 -8.23 -7.23 4.03
N LYS A 297 -9.35 -7.81 3.62
CA LYS A 297 -10.67 -7.33 4.01
C LYS A 297 -11.48 -8.46 4.62
N ALA A 298 -12.03 -8.23 5.81
CA ALA A 298 -12.88 -9.16 6.51
C ALA A 298 -14.32 -8.63 6.57
N TYR A 299 -15.30 -9.48 6.26
CA TYR A 299 -16.72 -9.14 6.29
C TYR A 299 -17.47 -9.70 7.51
N SER A 300 -16.81 -10.55 8.30
CA SER A 300 -17.36 -11.15 9.51
C SER A 300 -16.26 -11.45 10.53
N LYS A 301 -16.65 -11.69 11.80
CA LYS A 301 -15.70 -12.09 12.85
C LYS A 301 -14.89 -13.32 12.46
N GLN A 302 -15.55 -14.35 11.92
CA GLN A 302 -14.89 -15.58 11.49
C GLN A 302 -13.87 -15.31 10.38
N GLU A 303 -14.18 -14.44 9.43
CA GLU A 303 -13.23 -14.07 8.39
C GLU A 303 -12.04 -13.30 8.93
N LEU A 304 -12.25 -12.41 9.91
CA LEU A 304 -11.15 -11.72 10.58
C LEU A 304 -10.21 -12.71 11.27
N ILE A 305 -10.73 -13.70 11.98
CA ILE A 305 -9.94 -14.79 12.56
C ILE A 305 -9.15 -15.55 11.47
N ASN A 306 -9.79 -15.83 10.33
CA ASN A 306 -9.12 -16.48 9.20
C ASN A 306 -8.02 -15.61 8.60
N VAL A 307 -8.16 -14.28 8.60
CA VAL A 307 -7.11 -13.35 8.16
C VAL A 307 -5.89 -13.44 9.07
N PHE A 308 -6.06 -13.49 10.40
CA PHE A 308 -4.93 -13.70 11.32
C PHE A 308 -4.18 -15.01 11.00
N LEU A 309 -4.92 -16.10 10.76
CA LEU A 309 -4.35 -17.38 10.37
C LEU A 309 -3.59 -17.29 9.03
N ASP A 310 -4.19 -16.67 8.01
CA ASP A 310 -3.59 -16.53 6.68
C ASP A 310 -2.33 -15.66 6.73
N ILE A 311 -2.35 -14.54 7.46
CA ILE A 311 -1.16 -13.69 7.65
C ILE A 311 -0.03 -14.52 8.23
N TYR A 312 -0.26 -15.19 9.37
CA TYR A 312 0.79 -15.97 10.01
C TYR A 312 1.34 -17.07 9.08
N ARG A 313 0.47 -17.80 8.39
CA ARG A 313 0.87 -18.88 7.47
C ARG A 313 1.53 -18.38 6.19
N SER A 314 1.11 -17.25 5.65
CA SER A 314 1.68 -16.65 4.43
C SER A 314 3.13 -16.20 4.62
N LEU A 315 3.54 -15.95 5.87
CA LEU A 315 4.93 -15.68 6.22
C LEU A 315 5.78 -16.96 6.32
N ARG A 316 5.16 -18.14 6.35
CA ARG A 316 5.83 -19.42 6.63
C ARG A 316 5.99 -20.30 5.41
N ASN A 317 4.91 -20.44 4.65
CA ASN A 317 4.78 -21.39 3.57
C ASN A 317 4.52 -20.63 2.26
N TYR A 318 5.56 -20.48 1.45
CA TYR A 318 5.49 -19.73 0.19
C TYR A 318 6.63 -20.09 -0.76
N TYR A 319 6.45 -19.74 -2.03
CA TYR A 319 7.45 -19.80 -3.07
C TYR A 319 7.95 -18.39 -3.37
N LEU A 320 9.26 -18.19 -3.22
CA LEU A 320 9.93 -16.95 -3.56
C LEU A 320 10.46 -17.05 -4.99
N ILE A 321 9.79 -16.36 -5.91
CA ILE A 321 10.21 -16.23 -7.31
C ILE A 321 11.03 -14.94 -7.42
N SER A 322 12.31 -15.04 -7.78
CA SER A 322 13.21 -13.89 -7.90
C SER A 322 13.78 -13.77 -9.30
N TYR A 323 13.76 -12.56 -9.86
CA TYR A 323 14.26 -12.29 -11.20
C TYR A 323 14.60 -10.80 -11.39
N LYS A 324 15.37 -10.51 -12.45
CA LYS A 324 15.64 -9.13 -12.87
C LYS A 324 14.51 -8.68 -13.81
N PRO A 325 13.70 -7.67 -13.44
CA PRO A 325 12.63 -7.18 -14.30
C PRO A 325 13.19 -6.33 -15.47
N PRO A 326 12.41 -6.14 -16.55
CA PRO A 326 12.65 -5.08 -17.53
C PRO A 326 12.58 -3.70 -16.86
N GLU A 327 13.48 -2.79 -17.25
CA GLU A 327 13.45 -1.40 -16.78
C GLU A 327 12.28 -0.65 -17.44
N TYR A 328 11.25 -0.35 -16.67
CA TYR A 328 10.09 0.49 -16.99
C TYR A 328 9.60 1.22 -15.74
N TYR A 329 9.25 2.49 -15.80
CA TYR A 329 8.75 3.25 -14.64
C TYR A 329 7.23 3.46 -14.73
N GLY A 330 6.45 2.46 -14.31
CA GLY A 330 4.99 2.48 -14.40
C GLY A 330 4.36 1.19 -13.86
N MET A 331 3.17 0.81 -14.34
CA MET A 331 2.60 -0.49 -13.95
C MET A 331 3.37 -1.64 -14.62
N HIS A 332 3.67 -2.65 -13.82
CA HIS A 332 4.10 -3.96 -14.27
C HIS A 332 2.99 -4.97 -13.95
N TYR A 333 2.62 -5.78 -14.95
CA TYR A 333 1.69 -6.89 -14.76
C TYR A 333 2.41 -8.21 -14.99
N ILE A 334 2.63 -8.95 -13.91
CA ILE A 334 3.33 -10.25 -13.90
C ILE A 334 2.32 -11.35 -14.23
N THR A 335 2.73 -12.27 -15.11
CA THR A 335 2.10 -13.57 -15.29
C THR A 335 3.15 -14.65 -15.05
N SER A 336 2.88 -15.57 -14.13
CA SER A 336 3.72 -16.73 -13.86
C SER A 336 2.94 -18.00 -14.18
N GLU A 337 3.59 -18.91 -14.90
CA GLU A 337 3.03 -20.19 -15.31
C GLU A 337 3.61 -21.33 -14.45
N LEU A 338 2.75 -22.24 -14.00
CA LEU A 338 3.14 -23.44 -13.28
C LEU A 338 2.57 -24.68 -13.98
N THR A 339 3.44 -25.54 -14.47
CA THR A 339 3.11 -26.76 -15.19
C THR A 339 3.06 -27.94 -14.23
N ILE A 340 1.87 -28.53 -14.04
CA ILE A 340 1.69 -29.68 -13.18
C ILE A 340 1.60 -30.96 -14.05
N PRO A 341 2.40 -32.01 -13.77
CA PRO A 341 2.27 -33.31 -14.42
C PRO A 341 0.84 -33.85 -14.34
N ASN A 342 0.40 -34.54 -15.40
CA ASN A 342 -0.96 -35.10 -15.50
C ASN A 342 -2.09 -34.05 -15.50
N ARG A 343 -1.77 -32.78 -15.74
CA ARG A 343 -2.75 -31.71 -15.99
C ARG A 343 -2.64 -31.23 -17.43
N SER A 344 -3.77 -31.01 -18.10
CA SER A 344 -3.82 -30.55 -19.50
C SER A 344 -3.47 -29.09 -19.69
N THR A 345 -3.55 -28.28 -18.63
CA THR A 345 -3.30 -26.83 -18.66
C THR A 345 -2.41 -26.41 -17.51
N SER A 346 -1.49 -25.48 -17.76
CA SER A 346 -0.72 -24.83 -16.71
C SER A 346 -1.62 -24.00 -15.80
N LEU A 347 -1.27 -23.93 -14.51
CA LEU A 347 -1.82 -22.94 -13.60
C LEU A 347 -1.18 -21.59 -13.89
N ILE A 348 -1.97 -20.53 -13.75
CA ILE A 348 -1.52 -19.17 -14.05
C ILE A 348 -1.74 -18.32 -12.80
N ALA A 349 -0.66 -17.76 -12.27
CA ALA A 349 -0.75 -16.70 -11.28
C ALA A 349 -0.51 -15.34 -11.94
N LYS A 350 -1.25 -14.34 -11.49
CA LYS A 350 -1.09 -12.95 -11.92
C LYS A 350 -0.79 -12.08 -10.72
N GLY A 351 0.01 -11.06 -10.93
CA GLY A 351 0.30 -10.03 -9.94
C GLY A 351 0.60 -8.71 -10.63
N GLU A 352 0.60 -7.63 -9.88
CA GLU A 352 0.94 -6.31 -10.39
C GLU A 352 1.72 -5.50 -9.36
N TYR A 353 2.60 -4.63 -9.84
CA TYR A 353 3.30 -3.68 -8.99
C TYR A 353 3.53 -2.37 -9.75
N ASP A 354 3.62 -1.28 -9.00
CA ASP A 354 3.93 0.03 -9.57
C ASP A 354 5.38 0.40 -9.28
N SER A 355 6.15 0.62 -10.33
CA SER A 355 7.54 1.08 -10.27
C SER A 355 7.66 2.57 -10.59
N ALA A 356 6.54 3.27 -10.80
CA ALA A 356 6.53 4.67 -11.19
C ALA A 356 7.37 5.53 -10.24
N LEU A 357 8.07 6.51 -10.82
CA LEU A 357 8.86 7.50 -10.08
C LEU A 357 7.97 8.35 -9.15
N LEU A 358 6.69 8.49 -9.52
CA LEU A 358 5.67 9.11 -8.70
C LEU A 358 4.70 8.04 -8.19
N GLY A 359 4.93 7.59 -6.96
CA GLY A 359 4.03 6.69 -6.26
C GLY A 359 2.93 7.41 -5.46
N PRO A 360 2.01 6.67 -4.84
CA PRO A 360 1.05 7.22 -3.92
C PRO A 360 1.76 7.85 -2.72
N GLY A 361 1.39 9.08 -2.41
CA GLY A 361 2.04 9.88 -1.37
C GLY A 361 2.88 11.03 -1.91
N VAL A 362 3.14 11.09 -3.22
CA VAL A 362 3.68 12.28 -3.89
C VAL A 362 2.90 13.53 -3.50
N ASP A 363 3.61 14.64 -3.29
CA ASP A 363 3.05 15.90 -2.85
C ASP A 363 3.36 17.07 -3.78
N VAL A 364 2.59 18.15 -3.62
CA VAL A 364 2.87 19.41 -4.32
C VAL A 364 4.26 19.90 -3.92
N GLY A 365 5.08 20.21 -4.93
CA GLY A 365 6.47 20.60 -4.79
C GLY A 365 7.48 19.46 -4.95
N ASP A 366 7.04 18.19 -4.98
CA ASP A 366 7.95 17.08 -5.22
C ASP A 366 8.60 17.20 -6.61
N ILE A 367 9.92 17.05 -6.66
CA ILE A 367 10.74 17.12 -7.87
C ILE A 367 11.22 15.72 -8.22
N PHE A 368 11.18 15.36 -9.50
CA PHE A 368 11.80 14.13 -9.99
C PHE A 368 12.60 14.36 -11.27
N THR A 369 13.79 13.76 -11.28
CA THR A 369 14.80 13.88 -12.34
C THR A 369 15.00 12.54 -13.09
N GLY A 370 14.15 11.54 -12.83
CA GLY A 370 14.33 10.18 -13.34
C GLY A 370 13.83 9.95 -14.78
N ALA A 371 13.26 10.96 -15.41
CA ALA A 371 12.84 10.89 -16.80
C ALA A 371 14.10 11.02 -17.69
N ARG A 372 14.53 9.93 -18.33
CA ARG A 372 15.65 9.89 -19.31
C ARG A 372 15.26 10.64 -20.58
N ILE A 373 15.04 11.95 -20.48
CA ILE A 373 14.78 12.81 -21.61
C ILE A 373 16.11 13.29 -22.15
N ILE A 374 16.47 12.77 -23.31
CA ILE A 374 17.76 12.99 -23.96
C ILE A 374 17.56 13.88 -25.18
N PHE A 375 18.46 14.84 -25.31
CA PHE A 375 18.55 15.75 -26.44
C PHE A 375 19.91 15.60 -27.13
N ASP A 376 20.00 15.98 -28.41
CA ASP A 376 21.30 16.18 -29.05
C ASP A 376 22.06 17.38 -28.45
N TYR A 377 23.39 17.40 -28.67
CA TYR A 377 24.25 18.48 -28.21
C TYR A 377 23.75 19.83 -28.77
N ASN A 378 23.61 20.84 -27.90
CA ASN A 378 23.05 22.16 -28.21
C ASN A 378 21.68 22.12 -28.93
N SER A 379 20.89 21.07 -28.73
CA SER A 379 19.60 20.87 -29.38
C SER A 379 18.46 20.73 -28.38
N SER A 380 17.24 21.02 -28.84
CA SER A 380 15.96 20.69 -28.21
C SER A 380 15.24 19.53 -28.90
N VAL A 381 15.87 18.91 -29.90
CA VAL A 381 15.32 17.72 -30.58
C VAL A 381 15.41 16.52 -29.64
N LEU A 382 14.26 15.91 -29.37
CA LEU A 382 14.12 14.72 -28.53
C LEU A 382 14.65 13.49 -29.24
N LYS A 383 15.45 12.68 -28.53
CA LYS A 383 15.95 11.42 -29.07
C LYS A 383 14.95 10.26 -28.93
N PRO A 384 14.93 9.27 -29.84
CA PRO A 384 14.09 8.07 -29.75
C PRO A 384 14.20 7.32 -28.42
N GLU A 385 15.37 7.33 -27.79
CA GLU A 385 15.63 6.73 -26.47
C GLU A 385 14.76 7.33 -25.35
N SER A 386 14.25 8.55 -25.54
CA SER A 386 13.36 9.23 -24.58
C SER A 386 11.90 8.77 -24.71
N MET A 387 11.53 8.06 -25.78
CA MET A 387 10.14 7.74 -26.08
C MET A 387 9.49 6.85 -25.01
N GLN A 388 10.26 5.92 -24.43
CA GLN A 388 9.79 5.12 -23.30
C GLN A 388 9.42 5.99 -22.09
N THR A 389 10.25 6.98 -21.77
CA THR A 389 9.97 7.92 -20.67
C THR A 389 8.70 8.74 -20.92
N PHE A 390 8.40 9.12 -22.16
CA PHE A 390 7.14 9.78 -22.48
C PHE A 390 5.93 8.87 -22.32
N ASP A 391 6.07 7.58 -22.63
CA ASP A 391 5.00 6.59 -22.42
C ASP A 391 4.74 6.39 -20.92
N GLU A 392 5.80 6.28 -20.11
CA GLU A 392 5.75 6.19 -18.64
C GLU A 392 5.06 7.43 -18.01
N LEU A 393 5.48 8.64 -18.40
CA LEU A 393 4.90 9.90 -17.92
C LEU A 393 3.42 10.03 -18.32
N THR A 394 3.08 9.61 -19.55
CA THR A 394 1.70 9.68 -20.06
C THR A 394 0.80 8.73 -19.27
N GLU A 395 1.23 7.48 -19.07
CA GLU A 395 0.48 6.50 -18.29
C GLU A 395 0.23 7.00 -16.86
N LEU A 396 1.27 7.54 -16.22
CA LEU A 396 1.18 8.13 -14.89
C LEU A 396 0.17 9.28 -14.84
N MET A 397 0.27 10.25 -15.76
CA MET A 397 -0.66 11.39 -15.80
C MET A 397 -2.09 10.98 -16.16
N GLN A 398 -2.29 9.90 -16.91
CA GLN A 398 -3.63 9.35 -17.17
C GLN A 398 -4.19 8.66 -15.92
N ARG A 399 -3.36 7.90 -15.19
CA ARG A 399 -3.74 7.24 -13.94
C ARG A 399 -4.08 8.22 -12.82
N TYR A 400 -3.41 9.38 -12.80
CA TYR A 400 -3.67 10.45 -11.84
C TYR A 400 -4.19 11.71 -12.54
N PRO A 401 -5.50 11.82 -12.84
CA PRO A 401 -6.07 12.95 -13.59
C PRO A 401 -5.86 14.34 -12.95
N ARG A 402 -5.62 14.37 -11.63
CA ARG A 402 -5.35 15.59 -10.86
C ARG A 402 -3.86 15.96 -10.80
N LEU A 403 -2.97 15.09 -11.29
CA LEU A 403 -1.53 15.36 -11.36
C LEU A 403 -1.24 16.44 -12.40
N TRP A 404 -0.71 17.57 -11.96
CA TRP A 404 -0.26 18.66 -12.81
C TRP A 404 1.25 18.82 -12.63
N LEU A 405 1.97 19.01 -13.73
CA LEU A 405 3.43 19.03 -13.73
C LEU A 405 3.98 20.34 -14.31
N GLU A 406 5.02 20.87 -13.69
CA GLU A 406 5.92 21.84 -14.30
C GLU A 406 7.14 21.13 -14.84
N ILE A 407 7.44 21.33 -16.11
CA ILE A 407 8.58 20.81 -16.84
C ILE A 407 9.66 21.88 -16.80
N GLN A 408 10.78 21.56 -16.16
CA GLN A 408 11.86 22.50 -15.96
C GLN A 408 13.09 22.07 -16.77
N GLY A 409 13.53 22.94 -17.68
CA GLY A 409 14.75 22.76 -18.46
C GLY A 409 15.95 23.42 -17.79
N HIS A 410 17.09 22.73 -17.77
CA HIS A 410 18.36 23.22 -17.21
C HIS A 410 19.51 22.97 -18.20
N THR A 411 20.53 23.84 -18.16
CA THR A 411 21.76 23.72 -18.94
C THR A 411 22.98 23.72 -18.02
N ASP A 412 24.15 23.44 -18.59
CA ASP A 412 25.42 23.77 -17.93
C ASP A 412 25.78 25.24 -18.16
N ASN A 413 26.91 25.67 -17.59
CA ASN A 413 27.42 27.04 -17.69
C ASN A 413 28.22 27.33 -18.97
N ILE A 414 28.18 26.47 -20.00
CA ILE A 414 28.89 26.70 -21.26
C ILE A 414 28.00 27.52 -22.20
N GLY A 415 28.53 28.62 -22.73
CA GLY A 415 27.79 29.55 -23.59
C GLY A 415 27.24 30.77 -22.84
N THR A 416 26.53 31.64 -23.55
CA THR A 416 25.98 32.88 -22.97
C THR A 416 24.72 32.61 -22.14
N GLU A 417 24.40 33.52 -21.22
CA GLU A 417 23.16 33.47 -20.42
C GLU A 417 21.92 33.39 -21.31
N GLU A 418 21.82 34.29 -22.29
CA GLU A 418 20.70 34.37 -23.22
C GLU A 418 20.55 33.08 -24.03
N PHE A 419 21.67 32.49 -24.48
CA PHE A 419 21.64 31.23 -25.22
C PHE A 419 21.13 30.07 -24.35
N ASN A 420 21.67 29.95 -23.14
CA ASN A 420 21.29 28.89 -22.21
C ASN A 420 19.84 29.01 -21.74
N GLN A 421 19.37 30.25 -21.51
CA GLN A 421 17.98 30.51 -21.20
C GLN A 421 17.07 30.01 -22.33
N LYS A 422 17.30 30.47 -23.56
CA LYS A 422 16.53 30.04 -24.74
C LYS A 422 16.56 28.53 -24.96
N LEU A 423 17.72 27.90 -24.82
CA LEU A 423 17.88 26.45 -24.98
C LEU A 423 17.08 25.69 -23.93
N SER A 424 17.12 26.13 -22.68
CA SER A 424 16.39 25.48 -21.58
C SER A 424 14.86 25.57 -21.75
N GLU A 425 14.35 26.73 -22.20
CA GLU A 425 12.93 26.94 -22.51
C GLU A 425 12.48 26.10 -23.71
N ALA A 426 13.29 26.04 -24.77
CA ALA A 426 13.01 25.24 -25.96
C ALA A 426 12.95 23.74 -25.62
N ARG A 427 13.83 23.24 -24.75
CA ARG A 427 13.81 21.85 -24.27
C ARG A 427 12.55 21.55 -23.46
N ALA A 428 12.21 22.40 -22.50
CA ALA A 428 10.99 22.23 -21.71
C ALA A 428 9.73 22.24 -22.60
N THR A 429 9.68 23.11 -23.59
CA THR A 429 8.58 23.20 -24.57
C THR A 429 8.50 21.94 -25.44
N SER A 430 9.63 21.43 -25.93
CA SER A 430 9.67 20.20 -26.73
C SER A 430 9.12 18.99 -25.96
N VAL A 431 9.40 18.90 -24.65
CA VAL A 431 8.84 17.87 -23.76
C VAL A 431 7.34 18.05 -23.57
N MET A 432 6.87 19.28 -23.36
CA MET A 432 5.44 19.58 -23.26
C MET A 432 4.71 19.15 -24.53
N ASP A 433 5.19 19.59 -25.69
CA ASP A 433 4.59 19.28 -26.99
C ASP A 433 4.46 17.77 -27.22
N GLU A 434 5.46 16.98 -26.81
CA GLU A 434 5.41 15.53 -26.93
C GLU A 434 4.35 14.88 -26.03
N LEU A 435 4.17 15.40 -24.80
CA LEU A 435 3.09 14.97 -23.90
C LEU A 435 1.71 15.40 -24.41
N LEU A 436 1.59 16.58 -25.03
CA LEU A 436 0.35 17.04 -25.67
C LEU A 436 -0.07 16.12 -26.82
N LYS A 437 0.88 15.71 -27.68
CA LYS A 437 0.62 14.72 -28.75
C LYS A 437 0.10 13.39 -28.22
N ARG A 438 0.46 13.01 -26.98
CA ARG A 438 -0.01 11.82 -26.28
C ARG A 438 -1.36 12.00 -25.57
N GLY A 439 -1.98 13.17 -25.72
CA GLY A 439 -3.33 13.45 -25.22
C GLY A 439 -3.37 14.00 -23.79
N ILE A 440 -2.24 14.45 -23.24
CA ILE A 440 -2.26 15.17 -21.97
C ILE A 440 -2.82 16.58 -22.18
N GLU A 441 -3.78 16.99 -21.36
CA GLU A 441 -4.41 18.31 -21.50
C GLU A 441 -3.42 19.45 -21.20
N PRO A 442 -3.36 20.51 -22.04
CA PRO A 442 -2.42 21.62 -21.86
C PRO A 442 -2.47 22.29 -20.48
N LYS A 443 -3.65 22.41 -19.88
CA LYS A 443 -3.84 23.03 -18.56
C LYS A 443 -3.14 22.28 -17.42
N ARG A 444 -2.73 21.03 -17.64
CA ARG A 444 -2.07 20.16 -16.65
C ARG A 444 -0.54 20.28 -16.72
N LEU A 445 -0.01 21.01 -17.70
CA LEU A 445 1.41 21.16 -17.95
C LEU A 445 1.80 22.64 -17.90
N ARG A 446 2.96 22.91 -17.33
CA ARG A 446 3.63 24.20 -17.39
C ARG A 446 5.09 23.97 -17.78
N THR A 447 5.71 24.92 -18.46
CA THR A 447 7.13 24.88 -18.77
C THR A 447 7.87 26.04 -18.11
N HIS A 448 9.11 25.80 -17.74
CA HIS A 448 10.03 26.84 -17.29
C HIS A 448 11.46 26.49 -17.70
N GLY A 449 12.20 27.46 -18.23
CA GLY A 449 13.63 27.33 -18.49
C GLY A 449 14.44 28.07 -17.44
N PHE A 450 15.44 27.43 -16.85
CA PHE A 450 16.32 28.04 -15.85
C PHE A 450 17.70 28.43 -16.42
N GLY A 451 18.00 28.10 -17.67
CA GLY A 451 19.36 28.15 -18.19
C GLY A 451 20.33 27.45 -17.23
N TYR A 452 21.43 28.13 -16.89
CA TYR A 452 22.42 27.65 -15.91
C TYR A 452 22.24 28.22 -14.49
N SER A 453 21.17 29.00 -14.24
CA SER A 453 20.99 29.73 -12.98
C SER A 453 20.70 28.85 -11.76
N SER A 454 20.29 27.59 -11.99
CA SER A 454 19.90 26.62 -10.96
C SER A 454 20.64 25.28 -11.10
N PRO A 455 21.98 25.25 -10.92
CA PRO A 455 22.77 24.02 -11.04
C PRO A 455 22.41 23.02 -9.93
N LEU A 456 22.35 21.73 -10.28
CA LEU A 456 22.20 20.63 -9.32
C LEU A 456 23.53 20.36 -8.60
N VAL A 457 24.62 20.46 -9.34
CA VAL A 457 26.01 20.25 -8.89
C VAL A 457 26.93 21.36 -9.45
N PRO A 458 28.10 21.63 -8.85
CA PRO A 458 29.03 22.62 -9.40
C PRO A 458 29.44 22.29 -10.85
N ASN A 459 29.54 23.27 -11.75
CA ASN A 459 29.93 23.05 -13.16
C ASN A 459 31.45 22.86 -13.37
N ASP A 460 32.13 22.25 -12.42
CA ASP A 460 33.60 22.14 -12.33
C ASP A 460 34.19 20.99 -13.16
N SER A 461 33.37 20.03 -13.61
CA SER A 461 33.77 18.85 -14.37
C SER A 461 32.79 18.55 -15.50
N ASP A 462 33.22 17.78 -16.51
CA ASP A 462 32.33 17.37 -17.60
C ASP A 462 31.20 16.46 -17.12
N GLU A 463 31.49 15.61 -16.13
CA GLU A 463 30.53 14.77 -15.44
C GLU A 463 29.45 15.62 -14.75
N ASN A 464 29.84 16.64 -13.99
CA ASN A 464 28.87 17.51 -13.33
C ASN A 464 28.08 18.38 -14.32
N ARG A 465 28.73 18.87 -15.38
CA ARG A 465 28.01 19.56 -16.47
C ARG A 465 26.96 18.65 -17.11
N ALA A 466 27.26 17.36 -17.29
CA ALA A 466 26.28 16.40 -17.79
C ALA A 466 25.07 16.24 -16.86
N LEU A 467 25.28 16.22 -15.54
CA LEU A 467 24.19 16.18 -14.55
C LEU A 467 23.34 17.46 -14.55
N ASN A 468 23.94 18.62 -14.86
CA ASN A 468 23.23 19.89 -14.94
C ASN A 468 22.40 20.05 -16.22
N ARG A 469 22.82 19.44 -17.33
CA ARG A 469 22.04 19.35 -18.58
C ARG A 469 20.88 18.36 -18.43
N ARG A 470 19.84 18.77 -17.71
CA ARG A 470 18.70 17.92 -17.32
C ARG A 470 17.35 18.55 -17.62
N THR A 471 16.35 17.68 -17.70
CA THR A 471 14.95 18.07 -17.55
C THR A 471 14.42 17.44 -16.25
N GLN A 472 13.71 18.22 -15.47
CA GLN A 472 13.06 17.74 -14.25
C GLN A 472 11.59 18.13 -14.24
N PHE A 473 10.81 17.43 -13.43
CA PHE A 473 9.38 17.63 -13.33
C PHE A 473 9.03 17.97 -11.89
N VAL A 474 8.18 18.96 -11.71
CA VAL A 474 7.71 19.41 -10.39
C VAL A 474 6.22 19.25 -10.30
N VAL A 475 5.74 18.64 -9.21
CA VAL A 475 4.30 18.46 -8.99
C VAL A 475 3.68 19.78 -8.57
N LEU A 476 2.77 20.31 -9.40
CA LEU A 476 2.03 21.53 -9.11
C LEU A 476 0.72 21.26 -8.36
N ARG A 477 0.11 20.09 -8.60
CA ARG A 477 -1.19 19.70 -8.05
C ARG A 477 -1.36 18.18 -8.08
N LYS A 478 -2.16 17.63 -7.17
CA LYS A 478 -2.58 16.22 -7.11
C LYS A 478 -4.04 16.05 -6.71
#